data_AF-A0A814LVV0-F1
#
_entry.id   AF-A0A814LVV0-F1
#
_cell.length_a   1.000
_cell.length_b   1.000
_cell.length_c   1.000
_cell.angle_alpha   90.00
_cell.angle_beta   90.00
_cell.angle_gamma   90.00
#
_symmetry.space_group_name_H-M   'P 1'
#
loop_
_entity.id
_entity.type
_entity.pdbx_description
1 polymer ?
#
loop_
_entity_poly.entity_id
_entity_poly.type
_entity_poly.pdbx_seq_one_letter_code
_entity_poly.pdbx_strand_id
1 'polypeptide(L)'
;MDETRDITANEMLCLCLRYVEEDSGNIRDEVFMFKPIMDGSGEGVFNIAREFIECLQQETNKELIITAQTYDGASSMRYQAQGHVRSRLSAWAIYIYCRSHLLNLSVQDAIEIYIYDIYDTVHSTLVFLRDSSVRLQVLYESQKLINCNNKGDIFLSIGHE
;
A
#
# COMPACT_ATOMS: atom_id res chain seq x y z
N MET A 1 7.32 9.70 -3.05
CA MET A 1 6.03 10.16 -2.47
C MET A 1 5.22 8.93 -2.17
N ASP A 2 4.51 8.92 -1.05
CA ASP A 2 3.73 7.76 -0.60
C ASP A 2 2.37 8.20 -0.09
N GLU A 3 1.32 7.44 -0.42
CA GLU A 3 -0.04 7.67 0.04
C GLU A 3 -0.35 6.70 1.19
N THR A 4 -0.90 7.22 2.29
CA THR A 4 -1.23 6.42 3.48
C THR A 4 -2.52 6.92 4.10
N ARG A 5 -3.12 6.14 5.00
CA ARG A 5 -4.32 6.56 5.73
C ARG A 5 -3.99 6.90 7.18
N ASP A 6 -4.56 7.98 7.68
CA ASP A 6 -4.47 8.32 9.10
C ASP A 6 -5.45 7.49 9.95
N ILE A 7 -5.42 7.71 11.28
CA ILE A 7 -6.31 7.01 12.24
C ILE A 7 -7.80 7.32 12.04
N THR A 8 -8.13 8.36 11.27
CA THR A 8 -9.50 8.75 10.91
C THR A 8 -9.90 8.26 9.52
N ALA A 9 -9.06 7.43 8.89
CA ALA A 9 -9.21 6.89 7.54
C ALA A 9 -9.18 7.94 6.42
N ASN A 10 -8.61 9.11 6.67
CA ASN A 10 -8.36 10.12 5.63
C ASN A 10 -7.05 9.81 4.91
N GLU A 11 -7.04 10.02 3.59
CA GLU A 11 -5.84 9.86 2.77
C GLU A 11 -4.84 10.98 3.07
N MET A 12 -3.57 10.60 3.21
CA MET A 12 -2.45 11.45 3.57
C MET A 12 -1.32 11.21 2.57
N LEU A 13 -0.68 12.29 2.15
CA LEU A 13 0.52 12.26 1.32
C LEU A 13 1.74 12.48 2.18
N CYS A 14 2.69 11.55 2.11
CA CYS A 14 4.02 11.65 2.66
C CYS A 14 5.02 12.03 1.56
N LEU A 15 5.78 13.11 1.77
CA LEU A 15 6.87 13.51 0.89
C LEU A 15 8.20 13.32 1.60
N CYS A 16 9.02 12.42 1.07
CA CYS A 16 10.40 12.19 1.51
C CYS A 16 11.37 12.76 0.48
N LEU A 17 12.39 13.46 0.95
CA LEU A 17 13.49 13.96 0.15
C LEU A 17 14.70 13.06 0.31
N ARG A 18 15.31 12.69 -0.82
CA ARG A 18 16.62 12.06 -0.87
C ARG A 18 17.60 13.02 -1.53
N TYR A 19 18.64 13.42 -0.82
CA TYR A 19 19.65 14.36 -1.33
C TYR A 19 21.06 14.00 -0.85
N VAL A 20 22.06 14.63 -1.47
CA VAL A 20 23.47 14.51 -1.06
C VAL A 20 23.85 15.79 -0.33
N GLU A 21 24.37 15.66 0.88
CA GLU A 21 24.92 16.80 1.61
C GLU A 21 26.20 17.30 0.95
N GLU A 22 26.28 18.61 0.74
CA GLU A 22 27.40 19.26 0.06
C GLU A 22 28.71 19.11 0.87
N ASP A 23 28.65 19.29 2.18
CA ASP A 23 29.84 19.27 3.05
C ASP A 23 30.39 17.86 3.30
N SER A 24 29.51 16.88 3.47
CA SER A 24 29.88 15.52 3.89
C SER A 24 29.90 14.51 2.74
N GLY A 25 29.23 14.81 1.63
CA GLY A 25 28.98 13.87 0.54
C GLY A 25 28.03 12.73 0.91
N ASN A 26 27.43 12.76 2.10
CA ASN A 26 26.53 11.70 2.56
C ASN A 26 25.17 11.81 1.90
N ILE A 27 24.57 10.66 1.61
CA ILE A 27 23.17 10.56 1.20
C ILE A 27 22.29 10.69 2.45
N ARG A 28 21.29 11.56 2.39
CA ARG A 28 20.26 11.69 3.40
C ARG A 28 18.88 11.40 2.84
N ASP A 29 18.08 10.75 3.66
CA ASP A 29 16.65 10.54 3.48
C ASP A 29 15.91 11.23 4.62
N GLU A 30 15.11 12.23 4.32
CA GLU A 30 14.36 12.98 5.31
C GLU A 30 12.89 13.01 4.93
N VAL A 31 12.04 12.59 5.88
CA VAL A 31 10.60 12.78 5.74
C VAL A 31 10.34 14.26 5.95
N PHE A 32 9.90 14.92 4.90
CA PHE A 32 9.78 16.36 4.91
C PHE A 32 8.40 16.78 5.41
N MET A 33 7.33 16.12 4.95
CA MET A 33 5.99 16.42 5.48
C MET A 33 4.96 15.33 5.20
N PHE A 34 3.88 15.41 5.99
CA PHE A 34 2.61 14.74 5.82
C PHE A 34 1.50 15.77 5.62
N LYS A 35 0.73 15.70 4.52
CA LYS A 35 -0.47 16.52 4.30
C LYS A 35 -1.68 15.67 3.94
N PRO A 36 -2.89 16.05 4.37
CA PRO A 36 -4.11 15.40 3.91
C PRO A 36 -4.31 15.62 2.41
N ILE A 37 -4.79 14.59 1.74
CA ILE A 37 -5.15 14.61 0.33
C ILE A 37 -6.64 14.94 0.23
N MET A 38 -6.95 16.19 -0.08
CA MET A 38 -8.34 16.63 -0.31
C MET A 38 -8.82 16.31 -1.74
N ASP A 39 -7.87 16.25 -2.68
CA ASP A 39 -8.09 15.85 -4.08
C ASP A 39 -7.11 14.73 -4.43
N GLY A 40 -7.63 13.50 -4.54
CA GLY A 40 -6.86 12.30 -4.89
C GLY A 40 -6.53 12.17 -6.37
N SER A 41 -6.88 13.16 -7.21
CA SER A 41 -6.41 13.21 -8.59
C SER A 41 -4.89 13.41 -8.64
N GLY A 42 -4.26 13.03 -9.75
CA GLY A 42 -2.82 13.27 -9.89
C GLY A 42 -2.45 14.77 -9.95
N GLU A 43 -3.40 15.63 -10.34
CA GLU A 43 -3.25 17.09 -10.25
C GLU A 43 -3.29 17.57 -8.79
N GLY A 44 -4.20 17.04 -7.98
CA GLY A 44 -4.28 17.33 -6.55
C GLY A 44 -2.99 16.95 -5.82
N VAL A 45 -2.51 15.73 -6.03
CA VAL A 45 -1.24 15.24 -5.47
C VAL A 45 -0.04 16.06 -5.96
N PHE A 46 -0.01 16.41 -7.26
CA PHE A 46 1.03 17.28 -7.81
C PHE A 46 1.03 18.66 -7.17
N ASN A 47 -0.13 19.27 -6.98
CA ASN A 47 -0.24 20.60 -6.39
C ASN A 47 0.26 20.63 -4.95
N ILE A 48 -0.05 19.59 -4.17
CA ILE A 48 0.51 19.40 -2.84
C ILE A 48 2.04 19.39 -2.92
N ALA A 49 2.65 18.52 -3.74
CA ALA A 49 4.11 18.46 -3.89
C ALA A 49 4.75 19.78 -4.37
N ARG A 50 4.12 20.45 -5.33
CA ARG A 50 4.60 21.72 -5.88
C ARG A 50 4.66 22.81 -4.81
N GLU A 51 3.59 22.98 -4.03
CA GLU A 51 3.54 23.95 -2.92
C GLU A 51 4.73 23.76 -1.97
N PHE A 52 5.11 22.51 -1.72
CA PHE A 52 6.24 22.21 -0.84
C PHE A 52 7.60 22.49 -1.45
N ILE A 53 7.79 22.14 -2.72
CA ILE A 53 9.02 22.46 -3.42
C ILE A 53 9.20 23.97 -3.46
N GLU A 54 8.14 24.72 -3.78
CA GLU A 54 8.14 26.20 -3.76
C GLU A 54 8.49 26.74 -2.37
N CYS A 55 7.90 26.18 -1.30
CA CYS A 55 8.20 26.57 0.08
C CYS A 55 9.66 26.30 0.45
N LEU A 56 10.18 25.11 0.15
CA LEU A 56 11.56 24.75 0.48
C LEU A 56 12.59 25.56 -0.31
N GLN A 57 12.31 25.86 -1.59
CA GLN A 57 13.15 26.77 -2.40
C GLN A 57 13.18 28.18 -1.79
N GLN A 58 12.05 28.67 -1.27
CA GLN A 58 11.97 29.97 -0.60
C GLN A 58 12.75 29.98 0.73
N GLU A 59 12.58 28.97 1.58
CA GLU A 59 13.25 28.89 2.88
C GLU A 59 14.77 28.74 2.77
N THR A 60 15.23 27.96 1.78
CA THR A 60 16.67 27.72 1.57
C THR A 60 17.33 28.76 0.68
N ASN A 61 16.52 29.57 -0.03
CA ASN A 61 16.98 30.46 -1.10
C ASN A 61 17.85 29.71 -2.14
N LYS A 62 17.54 28.43 -2.39
CA LYS A 62 18.22 27.56 -3.34
C LYS A 62 17.20 26.97 -4.31
N GLU A 63 17.57 26.92 -5.59
CA GLU A 63 16.79 26.19 -6.57
C GLU A 63 16.97 24.68 -6.38
N LEU A 64 15.86 24.00 -6.08
CA LEU A 64 15.80 22.54 -6.03
C LEU A 64 15.75 21.94 -7.44
N ILE A 65 16.79 21.17 -7.79
CA ILE A 65 16.84 20.41 -9.03
C ILE A 65 16.30 19.00 -8.76
N ILE A 66 15.11 18.71 -9.28
CA ILE A 66 14.49 17.39 -9.16
C ILE A 66 15.10 16.46 -10.19
N THR A 67 15.88 15.50 -9.73
CA THR A 67 16.55 14.49 -10.58
C THR A 67 15.73 13.21 -10.71
N ALA A 68 14.92 12.88 -9.70
CA ALA A 68 14.11 11.67 -9.67
C ALA A 68 12.80 11.89 -8.91
N GLN A 69 11.81 11.05 -9.24
CA GLN A 69 10.49 11.00 -8.62
C GLN A 69 10.09 9.52 -8.42
N THR A 70 9.59 9.19 -7.23
CA THR A 70 9.34 7.80 -6.79
C THR A 70 7.90 7.60 -6.32
N TYR A 71 7.24 6.54 -6.79
CA TYR A 71 5.82 6.27 -6.51
C TYR A 71 5.51 4.77 -6.49
N ASP A 72 4.41 4.38 -5.85
CA ASP A 72 3.88 3.02 -5.81
C ASP A 72 3.39 2.51 -7.18
N GLY A 73 2.97 3.41 -8.06
CA GLY A 73 2.41 3.08 -9.37
C GLY A 73 0.89 3.17 -9.45
N ALA A 74 0.23 3.75 -8.43
CA ALA A 74 -1.18 4.11 -8.48
C ALA A 74 -1.51 4.98 -9.71
N SER A 75 -2.75 4.93 -10.20
CA SER A 75 -3.16 5.57 -11.45
C SER A 75 -3.00 7.11 -11.43
N SER A 76 -3.33 7.74 -10.30
CA SER A 76 -3.12 9.17 -10.01
C SER A 76 -1.64 9.54 -10.15
N MET A 77 -0.76 8.71 -9.60
CA MET A 77 0.67 8.93 -9.54
C MET A 77 1.39 8.64 -10.85
N ARG A 78 1.10 7.49 -11.47
CA ARG A 78 1.83 6.96 -12.64
C ARG A 78 1.67 7.80 -13.88
N TYR A 79 0.48 8.36 -14.12
CA TYR A 79 0.16 9.04 -15.37
C TYR A 79 0.09 10.56 -15.22
N GLN A 80 -0.67 11.03 -14.23
CA GLN A 80 -0.94 12.45 -14.08
C GLN A 80 0.16 13.13 -13.27
N ALA A 81 0.36 12.75 -12.00
CA ALA A 81 1.35 13.41 -11.14
C ALA A 81 2.76 13.32 -11.76
N GLN A 82 3.14 12.15 -12.28
CA GLN A 82 4.41 11.94 -12.97
C GLN A 82 4.60 12.86 -14.18
N GLY A 83 3.55 13.00 -14.99
CA GLY A 83 3.54 13.87 -16.16
C GLY A 83 3.63 15.35 -15.75
N HIS A 84 2.95 15.75 -14.68
CA HIS A 84 3.00 17.12 -14.15
C HIS A 84 4.38 17.46 -13.60
N VAL A 85 5.03 16.57 -12.86
CA VAL A 85 6.41 16.78 -12.41
C VAL A 85 7.34 16.98 -13.61
N ARG A 86 7.24 16.14 -14.65
CA ARG A 86 8.11 16.28 -15.84
C ARG A 86 7.84 17.55 -16.65
N SER A 87 6.59 17.90 -16.83
CA SER A 87 6.21 19.04 -17.68
C SER A 87 6.32 20.39 -16.98
N ARG A 88 6.17 20.43 -15.65
CA ARG A 88 6.05 21.69 -14.89
C ARG A 88 7.18 21.94 -13.89
N LEU A 89 7.93 20.92 -13.48
CA LEU A 89 9.01 21.08 -12.50
C LEU A 89 10.39 20.70 -13.07
N SER A 90 10.53 19.52 -13.67
CA SER A 90 11.82 19.07 -14.22
C SER A 90 11.63 18.02 -15.30
N ALA A 91 11.91 18.40 -16.56
CA ALA A 91 11.83 17.50 -17.72
C ALA A 91 12.75 16.27 -17.61
N TRP A 92 13.81 16.39 -16.82
CA TRP A 92 14.85 15.38 -16.61
C TRP A 92 14.57 14.47 -15.40
N ALA A 93 13.53 14.74 -14.61
CA ALA A 93 13.19 13.92 -13.45
C ALA A 93 12.81 12.49 -13.87
N ILE A 94 13.67 11.52 -13.55
CA ILE A 94 13.43 10.11 -13.84
C ILE A 94 12.32 9.57 -12.95
N TYR A 95 11.43 8.78 -13.54
CA TYR A 95 10.37 8.11 -12.79
C TYR A 95 10.84 6.72 -12.35
N ILE A 96 10.70 6.44 -11.05
CA ILE A 96 11.13 5.18 -10.43
C ILE A 96 9.94 4.56 -9.69
N TYR A 97 9.64 3.30 -10.01
CA TYR A 97 8.66 2.51 -9.28
C TYR A 97 9.14 2.13 -7.88
N CYS A 98 8.22 2.10 -6.93
CA CYS A 98 8.46 1.59 -5.59
C CYS A 98 8.78 0.09 -5.66
N ARG A 99 10.02 -0.27 -5.30
CA ARG A 99 10.47 -1.66 -5.31
C ARG A 99 9.68 -2.54 -4.35
N SER A 100 9.25 -2.00 -3.21
CA SER A 100 8.40 -2.73 -2.25
C SER A 100 7.05 -3.10 -2.86
N HIS A 101 6.42 -2.17 -3.59
CA HIS A 101 5.16 -2.43 -4.28
C HIS A 101 5.34 -3.46 -5.40
N LEU A 102 6.40 -3.31 -6.22
CA LEU A 102 6.71 -4.28 -7.27
C LEU A 102 6.97 -5.69 -6.73
N LEU A 103 7.69 -5.80 -5.60
CA LEU A 103 7.91 -7.09 -4.95
C LEU A 103 6.58 -7.69 -4.47
N ASN A 104 5.73 -6.88 -3.85
CA ASN A 104 4.41 -7.34 -3.40
C ASN A 104 3.57 -7.86 -4.57
N LEU A 105 3.52 -7.13 -5.69
CA LEU A 105 2.84 -7.58 -6.90
C LEU A 105 3.43 -8.88 -7.45
N SER A 106 4.77 -9.01 -7.45
CA SER A 106 5.45 -10.22 -7.94
C SER A 106 5.14 -11.44 -7.07
N VAL A 107 5.08 -11.26 -5.74
CA VAL A 107 4.70 -12.32 -4.81
C VAL A 107 3.23 -12.68 -5.00
N GLN A 108 2.35 -11.69 -5.11
CA GLN A 108 0.92 -11.91 -5.34
C GLN A 108 0.66 -12.72 -6.61
N ASP A 109 1.31 -12.36 -7.71
CA ASP A 109 1.24 -13.08 -8.99
C ASP A 109 1.77 -14.52 -8.85
N ALA A 110 2.89 -14.72 -8.17
CA ALA A 110 3.47 -16.04 -7.96
C ALA A 110 2.59 -16.96 -7.09
N ILE A 111 1.83 -16.41 -6.14
CA ILE A 111 0.97 -17.19 -5.24
C ILE A 111 -0.47 -17.35 -5.74
N GLU A 112 -0.88 -16.61 -6.77
CA GLU A 112 -2.27 -16.59 -7.26
C GLU A 112 -2.79 -18.00 -7.56
N ILE A 113 -2.00 -18.82 -8.25
CA ILE A 113 -2.35 -20.22 -8.58
C ILE A 113 -2.54 -21.03 -7.28
N TYR A 114 -1.64 -20.89 -6.31
CA TYR A 114 -1.71 -21.62 -5.05
C TYR A 114 -2.90 -21.18 -4.18
N ILE A 115 -3.32 -19.91 -4.28
CA ILE A 115 -4.51 -19.41 -3.59
C ILE A 115 -5.76 -20.11 -4.12
N TYR A 116 -5.88 -20.29 -5.44
CA TYR A 116 -7.00 -21.03 -6.03
C TYR A 116 -7.02 -22.49 -5.59
N ASP A 117 -5.86 -23.17 -5.60
CA ASP A 117 -5.77 -24.56 -5.14
C ASP A 117 -6.15 -24.73 -3.67
N ILE A 118 -5.71 -23.81 -2.80
CA ILE A 118 -6.07 -23.80 -1.38
C ILE A 118 -7.57 -23.53 -1.23
N TYR A 119 -8.10 -22.54 -1.94
CA TYR A 119 -9.52 -22.21 -1.92
C TYR A 119 -10.38 -23.41 -2.32
N ASP A 120 -10.05 -24.06 -3.43
CA ASP A 120 -10.77 -25.24 -3.94
C ASP A 120 -10.67 -26.41 -2.97
N THR A 121 -9.52 -26.61 -2.33
CA THR A 121 -9.34 -27.66 -1.31
C THR A 121 -10.19 -27.37 -0.07
N VAL A 122 -10.20 -26.13 0.43
CA VAL A 122 -11.02 -25.74 1.58
C VAL A 122 -12.51 -25.83 1.22
N HIS A 123 -12.90 -25.33 0.05
CA HIS A 123 -14.27 -25.34 -0.43
C HIS A 123 -14.81 -26.76 -0.61
N SER A 124 -14.06 -27.63 -1.29
CA SER A 124 -14.44 -29.03 -1.48
C SER A 124 -14.55 -29.78 -0.16
N THR A 125 -13.66 -29.52 0.80
CA THR A 125 -13.74 -30.09 2.15
C THR A 125 -14.99 -29.61 2.88
N LEU A 126 -15.32 -28.31 2.80
CA LEU A 126 -16.53 -27.75 3.40
C LEU A 126 -17.81 -28.35 2.79
N VAL A 127 -17.88 -28.46 1.47
CA VAL A 127 -19.01 -29.11 0.77
C VAL A 127 -19.13 -30.56 1.20
N PHE A 128 -18.02 -31.32 1.20
CA PHE A 128 -18.01 -32.70 1.67
C PHE A 128 -18.56 -32.83 3.10
N LEU A 129 -18.17 -31.95 4.02
CA LEU A 129 -18.67 -31.95 5.39
C LEU A 129 -20.17 -31.59 5.47
N ARG A 130 -20.62 -30.59 4.72
CA ARG A 130 -22.01 -30.10 4.74
C ARG A 130 -23.00 -31.06 4.09
N ASP A 131 -22.58 -31.80 3.07
CA ASP A 131 -23.43 -32.74 2.33
C ASP A 131 -23.87 -33.96 3.17
N SER A 132 -23.40 -34.08 4.40
CA SER A 132 -23.90 -35.06 5.36
C SER A 132 -24.07 -34.45 6.74
N SER A 133 -25.30 -34.46 7.23
CA SER A 133 -25.64 -34.07 8.60
C SER A 133 -24.83 -34.84 9.65
N VAL A 134 -24.50 -36.12 9.40
CA VAL A 134 -23.67 -36.94 10.28
C VAL A 134 -22.23 -36.44 10.32
N ARG A 135 -21.61 -36.14 9.16
CA ARG A 135 -20.24 -35.62 9.10
C ARG A 135 -20.15 -34.25 9.75
N LEU A 136 -21.13 -33.40 9.51
CA LEU A 136 -21.22 -32.08 10.13
C LEU A 136 -21.35 -32.18 11.66
N GLN A 137 -22.12 -33.14 12.16
CA GLN A 137 -22.29 -33.36 13.60
C GLN A 137 -21.00 -33.86 14.28
N VAL A 138 -20.26 -34.79 13.64
CA VAL A 138 -18.94 -35.24 14.12
C VAL A 138 -17.93 -34.08 14.19
N LEU A 139 -17.96 -33.17 13.22
CA LEU A 139 -17.14 -31.97 13.23
C LEU A 139 -17.47 -31.06 14.43
N TYR A 140 -18.75 -30.78 14.67
CA TYR A 140 -19.18 -29.96 15.80
C TYR A 140 -18.78 -30.56 17.15
N GLU A 141 -18.91 -31.88 17.31
CA GLU A 141 -18.48 -32.58 18.52
C GLU A 141 -16.96 -32.49 18.72
N SER A 142 -16.19 -32.65 17.64
CA SER A 142 -14.73 -32.51 17.65
C SER A 142 -14.29 -31.08 18.00
N GLN A 143 -14.96 -30.06 17.45
CA GLN A 143 -14.71 -28.65 17.77
C GLN A 143 -14.98 -28.33 19.24
N LYS A 144 -16.07 -28.87 19.81
CA LYS A 144 -16.37 -28.69 21.25
C LYS A 144 -15.25 -29.24 22.13
N LEU A 145 -14.70 -30.41 21.80
CA LEU A 145 -13.59 -31.02 22.54
C LEU A 145 -12.31 -30.17 22.48
N ILE A 146 -12.03 -29.56 21.33
CA ILE A 146 -10.86 -28.69 21.12
C ILE A 146 -11.03 -27.36 21.87
N ASN A 147 -12.20 -26.73 21.78
CA ASN A 147 -12.49 -25.45 22.45
C ASN A 147 -12.60 -25.60 23.98
N CYS A 148 -13.01 -26.77 24.50
CA CYS A 148 -12.93 -27.03 25.93
C CYS A 148 -11.48 -27.07 26.46
N ASN A 149 -10.49 -27.34 25.61
CA ASN A 149 -9.07 -27.38 25.97
C ASN A 149 -8.34 -26.04 25.74
N ASN A 150 -8.88 -25.16 24.90
CA ASN A 150 -8.34 -23.82 24.65
C ASN A 150 -9.34 -22.75 25.12
N LYS A 151 -9.04 -22.06 26.23
CA LYS A 151 -9.84 -20.96 26.79
C LYS A 151 -9.86 -19.67 25.93
N GLY A 152 -9.91 -19.78 24.61
CA GLY A 152 -10.00 -18.66 23.68
C GLY A 152 -11.07 -18.95 22.63
N ASP A 153 -12.19 -18.24 22.72
CA ASP A 153 -13.34 -18.39 21.81
C ASP A 153 -12.97 -18.07 20.36
N ILE A 154 -12.78 -19.10 19.54
CA ILE A 154 -12.82 -18.96 18.07
C ILE A 154 -14.16 -19.51 17.60
N PHE A 155 -15.17 -18.63 17.55
CA PHE A 155 -16.44 -18.91 16.89
C PHE A 155 -16.30 -18.63 15.39
N LEU A 156 -16.13 -19.68 14.59
CA LEU A 156 -16.43 -19.64 13.16
C LEU A 156 -17.94 -19.84 12.99
N SER A 157 -18.70 -18.74 13.08
CA SER A 157 -20.11 -18.72 12.73
C SER A 157 -20.25 -18.88 11.21
N ILE A 158 -20.33 -20.12 10.73
CA ILE A 158 -20.78 -20.40 9.37
C ILE A 158 -22.30 -20.28 9.42
N GLY A 159 -22.81 -19.18 8.86
CA GLY A 159 -24.25 -18.87 8.83
C GLY A 159 -25.06 -19.97 8.17
N HIS A 160 -26.15 -20.33 8.84
CA HIS A 160 -27.27 -21.06 8.25
C HIS A 160 -28.27 -20.01 7.75
N GLU A 161 -28.45 -19.92 6.43
CA GLU A 161 -29.76 -19.62 5.83
C GLU A 161 -30.54 -20.93 5.68
#